data_AF-A0A1Y3WIQ6-F1
#
_entry.id   AF-A0A1Y3WIQ6-F1
#
_cell.length_a   1.000
_cell.length_b   1.000
_cell.length_c   1.000
_cell.angle_alpha   90.00
_cell.angle_beta   90.00
_cell.angle_gamma   90.00
#
_symmetry.space_group_name_H-M   'P 1'
#
loop_
_entity.id
_entity.type
_entity.pdbx_description
1 polymer ?
#
loop_
_entity_poly.entity_id
_entity_poly.type
_entity_poly.pdbx_seq_one_letter_code
_entity_poly.pdbx_strand_id
1 'polypeptide(L)'
;MTDFKDNIRDDEIRVIGEIKANRVSPLTSPSPRGCGWRIVGIIVLILLVAGIVLAYLFGFNKDNKNDSPNSDETASYFEPQTTPAPKAEPHTIVPLGFYPDSPTTAYTQIIDTTINDIPLRIHIPHGAIPSLQVGRLNENDSSIILVAQAADIRRDNRKIVGAFVLQGKPLAWGKAKTGFCAIIHDTITVGIAENSPLFEKATETDGYFFRQYPLVDNGRLVENEPKNKSIRRSLCDRNGEIMVIETLSAESFHDFAQALEDLDITNSIYLVGSHSYGWSTDAQGHRHTFGRKTYRMPVNTSYILWRKP
;
A
#
# COMPACT_ATOMS: atom_id res chain seq x y z
N MET A 1 -5.54 -37.53 -19.90
CA MET A 1 -4.88 -36.25 -20.19
C MET A 1 -5.93 -35.17 -20.07
N THR A 2 -5.99 -34.53 -18.90
CA THR A 2 -6.41 -33.14 -18.61
C THR A 2 -6.40 -33.01 -17.09
N ASP A 3 -5.34 -32.38 -16.60
CA ASP A 3 -5.04 -32.05 -15.20
C ASP A 3 -5.92 -30.85 -14.79
N PHE A 4 -6.73 -31.02 -13.75
CA PHE A 4 -7.45 -29.92 -13.12
C PHE A 4 -6.61 -29.41 -11.96
N LYS A 5 -5.71 -28.47 -12.26
CA LYS A 5 -5.11 -27.58 -11.27
C LYS A 5 -5.68 -26.17 -11.42
N ASP A 6 -5.88 -25.57 -10.26
CA ASP A 6 -5.96 -24.14 -9.99
C ASP A 6 -7.30 -23.44 -10.26
N ASN A 7 -8.09 -23.35 -9.19
CA ASN A 7 -8.81 -22.13 -8.83
C ASN A 7 -9.03 -22.12 -7.31
N ILE A 8 -8.02 -21.67 -6.57
CA ILE A 8 -8.12 -21.31 -5.14
C ILE A 8 -7.88 -19.80 -5.07
N ARG A 9 -8.80 -19.05 -4.47
CA ARG A 9 -8.63 -17.63 -4.19
C ARG A 9 -7.88 -17.46 -2.86
N ASP A 10 -7.01 -16.46 -2.78
CA ASP A 10 -6.08 -16.21 -1.67
C ASP A 10 -6.75 -15.77 -0.35
N ASP A 11 -8.09 -15.73 -0.29
CA ASP A 11 -8.90 -15.33 0.86
C ASP A 11 -9.54 -16.50 1.65
N GLU A 12 -9.34 -17.76 1.24
CA GLU A 12 -9.91 -18.92 1.94
C GLU A 12 -8.95 -19.55 2.97
N ILE A 13 -9.35 -19.59 4.26
CA ILE A 13 -8.73 -20.43 5.30
C ILE A 13 -9.55 -21.71 5.46
N ARG A 14 -8.97 -22.87 5.11
CA ARG A 14 -9.48 -24.19 5.52
C ARG A 14 -8.59 -24.80 6.58
N VAL A 15 -9.17 -25.08 7.75
CA VAL A 15 -8.52 -25.83 8.84
C VAL A 15 -8.47 -27.30 8.44
N ILE A 16 -7.30 -27.78 8.01
CA ILE A 16 -7.03 -29.21 7.85
C ILE A 16 -6.43 -29.72 9.15
N GLY A 17 -7.27 -30.35 9.98
CA GLY A 17 -6.82 -31.14 11.11
C GLY A 17 -6.47 -32.55 10.66
N GLU A 18 -5.20 -32.93 10.67
CA GLU A 18 -4.78 -34.32 10.66
C GLU A 18 -4.64 -34.82 12.11
N ILE A 19 -5.60 -35.61 12.57
CA ILE A 19 -5.42 -36.51 13.72
C ILE A 19 -5.23 -37.91 13.14
N LYS A 20 -4.05 -38.49 13.35
CA LYS A 20 -3.80 -39.92 13.10
C LYS A 20 -4.40 -40.74 14.25
N ALA A 21 -5.32 -41.65 13.93
CA ALA A 21 -5.55 -42.87 14.71
C ALA A 21 -6.02 -44.02 13.80
N ASN A 22 -5.56 -45.22 14.15
CA ASN A 22 -5.59 -46.46 13.37
C ASN A 22 -6.97 -47.11 13.20
N ARG A 23 -7.13 -47.77 12.02
CA ARG A 23 -7.84 -49.03 11.65
C ARG A 23 -9.14 -49.43 12.38
N VAL A 24 -10.20 -49.75 11.62
CA VAL A 24 -10.84 -51.09 11.44
C VAL A 24 -11.85 -51.05 10.25
N SER A 25 -11.93 -52.16 9.49
CA SER A 25 -12.70 -52.51 8.25
C SER A 25 -14.24 -52.65 8.42
N PRO A 26 -15.03 -53.17 7.44
CA PRO A 26 -15.15 -52.90 6.00
C PRO A 26 -16.59 -52.46 5.57
N LEU A 27 -16.70 -52.00 4.32
CA LEU A 27 -17.92 -51.54 3.64
C LEU A 27 -18.96 -52.65 3.38
N THR A 28 -20.24 -52.31 3.57
CA THR A 28 -21.39 -52.95 2.91
C THR A 28 -22.20 -51.88 2.17
N SER A 29 -22.45 -52.09 0.88
CA SER A 29 -23.52 -51.42 0.11
C SER A 29 -24.77 -52.32 0.14
N PRO A 30 -26.02 -51.81 -0.02
CA PRO A 30 -26.51 -51.45 -1.36
C PRO A 30 -27.59 -50.34 -1.48
N SER A 31 -27.54 -49.65 -2.62
CA SER A 31 -28.66 -49.21 -3.51
C SER A 31 -29.55 -47.98 -3.19
N PRO A 32 -30.14 -47.35 -4.26
CA PRO A 32 -30.63 -45.96 -4.26
C PRO A 32 -32.17 -45.85 -4.41
N ARG A 33 -32.76 -44.67 -4.14
CA ARG A 33 -33.94 -44.12 -4.87
C ARG A 33 -34.37 -42.74 -4.34
N GLY A 34 -34.55 -41.79 -5.28
CA GLY A 34 -35.63 -40.81 -5.24
C GLY A 34 -35.40 -39.44 -4.58
N CYS A 35 -34.58 -38.56 -5.17
CA CYS A 35 -34.61 -37.12 -4.84
C CYS A 35 -34.24 -36.19 -6.02
N GLY A 36 -34.54 -36.59 -7.26
CA GLY A 36 -34.21 -35.78 -8.45
C GLY A 36 -35.29 -34.78 -8.87
N TRP A 37 -36.56 -35.01 -8.52
CA TRP A 37 -37.68 -34.31 -9.15
C TRP A 37 -38.17 -33.08 -8.37
N ARG A 38 -37.77 -32.91 -7.11
CA ARG A 38 -38.17 -31.76 -6.28
C ARG A 38 -37.33 -30.50 -6.55
N ILE A 39 -36.09 -30.66 -7.02
CA ILE A 39 -35.18 -29.53 -7.29
C ILE A 39 -35.51 -28.87 -8.63
N VAL A 40 -35.94 -29.65 -9.64
CA VAL A 40 -36.33 -29.13 -10.96
C VAL A 40 -37.57 -28.23 -10.87
N GLY A 41 -38.55 -28.59 -10.03
CA GLY A 41 -39.76 -27.77 -9.85
C GLY A 41 -39.49 -26.38 -9.26
N ILE A 42 -38.50 -26.26 -8.36
CA ILE A 42 -38.15 -24.98 -7.73
C ILE A 42 -37.46 -24.05 -8.72
N ILE A 43 -36.61 -24.58 -9.60
CA ILE A 43 -35.90 -23.78 -10.62
C ILE A 43 -36.87 -23.20 -11.65
N VAL A 44 -37.89 -23.96 -12.07
CA VAL A 44 -38.91 -23.49 -13.02
C VAL A 44 -39.75 -22.36 -12.42
N LEU A 45 -40.07 -22.43 -11.13
CA LEU A 45 -40.83 -21.38 -10.45
C LEU A 45 -40.04 -20.06 -10.36
N ILE A 46 -38.73 -20.13 -10.06
CA ILE A 46 -37.86 -18.95 -9.99
C ILE A 46 -37.73 -18.26 -11.35
N LEU A 47 -37.61 -19.03 -12.44
CA LEU A 47 -37.52 -18.47 -13.80
C LEU A 47 -38.83 -17.79 -14.24
N LEU A 48 -39.99 -18.32 -13.84
CA LEU A 48 -41.29 -17.68 -14.12
C LEU A 48 -41.44 -16.34 -13.40
N VAL A 49 -41.05 -16.27 -12.12
CA VAL A 49 -41.12 -15.03 -11.34
C VAL A 49 -40.14 -13.98 -11.89
N ALA A 50 -38.93 -14.38 -12.25
CA ALA A 50 -37.95 -13.49 -12.88
C ALA A 50 -38.43 -12.94 -14.23
N GLY A 51 -39.10 -13.76 -15.04
CA GLY A 51 -39.70 -13.33 -16.32
C GLY A 51 -40.81 -12.30 -16.14
N ILE A 52 -41.66 -12.44 -15.12
CA ILE A 52 -42.73 -11.48 -14.81
C ILE A 52 -42.14 -10.14 -14.33
N VAL A 53 -41.10 -10.16 -13.50
CA VAL A 53 -40.41 -8.94 -13.04
C VAL A 53 -39.74 -8.22 -14.20
N LEU A 54 -39.09 -8.95 -15.12
CA LEU A 54 -38.50 -8.36 -16.32
C LEU A 54 -39.57 -7.75 -17.24
N ALA A 55 -40.70 -8.43 -17.43
CA ALA A 55 -41.81 -7.92 -18.22
C ALA A 55 -42.42 -6.66 -17.61
N TYR A 56 -42.45 -6.54 -16.28
CA TYR A 56 -42.92 -5.34 -15.59
C TYR A 56 -41.94 -4.16 -15.70
N LEU A 57 -40.64 -4.42 -15.63
CA LEU A 57 -39.59 -3.39 -15.76
C LEU A 57 -39.45 -2.87 -17.20
N PHE A 58 -39.63 -3.73 -18.20
CA PHE A 58 -39.53 -3.35 -19.61
C PHE A 58 -40.87 -2.99 -20.28
N GLY A 59 -42.00 -3.35 -19.68
CA GLY A 59 -43.34 -3.14 -20.23
C GLY A 59 -43.94 -1.75 -20.01
N PHE A 60 -43.33 -0.90 -19.16
CA PHE A 60 -43.89 0.41 -18.81
C PHE A 60 -43.28 1.63 -19.50
N ASN A 61 -42.32 1.45 -20.42
CA ASN A 61 -41.83 2.55 -21.26
C ASN A 61 -42.17 2.31 -22.72
N LYS A 62 -43.45 2.55 -23.06
CA LYS A 62 -43.86 2.68 -24.44
C LYS A 62 -44.87 3.83 -24.62
N ASP A 63 -44.42 4.76 -25.46
CA ASP A 63 -45.13 5.81 -26.19
C ASP A 63 -45.55 7.08 -25.43
N ASN A 64 -44.86 8.18 -25.75
CA ASN A 64 -45.53 9.29 -26.43
C ASN A 64 -44.54 10.06 -27.31
N LYS A 65 -44.84 10.05 -28.61
CA LYS A 65 -44.24 10.84 -29.68
C LYS A 65 -45.27 11.92 -30.08
N ASN A 66 -44.79 13.00 -30.72
CA ASN A 66 -45.53 14.12 -31.34
C ASN A 66 -45.67 15.33 -30.39
N ASP A 67 -45.40 16.59 -30.73
CA ASP A 67 -45.08 17.28 -31.98
C ASP A 67 -44.25 18.54 -31.63
N SER A 68 -43.40 19.02 -32.54
CA SER A 68 -42.98 20.43 -32.58
C SER A 68 -43.99 21.22 -33.41
N PRO A 69 -44.31 22.48 -33.09
CA PRO A 69 -43.56 23.57 -33.74
C PRO A 69 -43.40 24.88 -32.93
N ASN A 70 -42.31 25.57 -33.29
CA ASN A 70 -42.11 27.03 -33.40
C ASN A 70 -42.17 27.99 -32.19
N SER A 71 -41.11 28.80 -32.17
CA SER A 71 -40.99 30.23 -31.83
C SER A 71 -41.53 30.71 -30.49
N ASP A 72 -40.63 31.13 -29.61
CA ASP A 72 -40.47 32.57 -29.39
C ASP A 72 -39.13 32.89 -28.71
N GLU A 73 -38.50 33.94 -29.24
CA GLU A 73 -37.32 34.60 -28.72
C GLU A 73 -37.64 35.28 -27.39
N THR A 74 -36.88 34.98 -26.34
CA THR A 74 -36.66 35.92 -25.25
C THR A 74 -35.18 35.99 -24.94
N ALA A 75 -34.55 37.04 -25.46
CA ALA A 75 -33.20 37.46 -25.13
C ALA A 75 -33.12 37.80 -23.64
N SER A 76 -32.37 37.00 -22.87
CA SER A 76 -31.98 37.33 -21.50
C SER A 76 -30.54 37.81 -21.51
N TYR A 77 -30.37 39.13 -21.54
CA TYR A 77 -29.11 39.84 -21.30
C TYR A 77 -28.75 39.78 -19.81
N PHE A 78 -28.05 38.73 -19.38
CA PHE A 78 -27.22 38.78 -18.18
C PHE A 78 -25.97 37.95 -18.43
N GLU A 79 -24.89 38.63 -18.81
CA GLU A 79 -23.54 38.08 -18.88
C GLU A 79 -23.09 37.79 -17.43
N PRO A 80 -22.70 36.56 -17.08
CA PRO A 80 -22.10 36.30 -15.78
C PRO A 80 -20.78 37.07 -15.70
N GLN A 81 -20.67 38.02 -14.77
CA GLN A 81 -19.40 38.65 -14.48
C GLN A 81 -18.44 37.58 -13.95
N THR A 82 -17.46 37.22 -14.76
CA THR A 82 -16.33 36.37 -14.38
C THR A 82 -15.48 37.16 -13.38
N THR A 83 -15.80 37.04 -12.10
CA THR A 83 -14.85 37.41 -11.05
C THR A 83 -13.63 36.51 -11.26
N PRO A 84 -12.43 37.04 -11.54
CA PRO A 84 -11.25 36.21 -11.60
C PRO A 84 -11.07 35.59 -10.21
N ALA A 85 -11.13 34.26 -10.15
CA ALA A 85 -10.75 33.52 -8.95
C ALA A 85 -9.37 34.06 -8.50
N PRO A 86 -9.15 34.24 -7.18
CA PRO A 86 -7.83 34.63 -6.70
C PRO A 86 -6.83 33.64 -7.27
N LYS A 87 -5.83 34.15 -8.00
CA LYS A 87 -4.68 33.35 -8.41
C LYS A 87 -4.11 32.77 -7.13
N ALA A 88 -4.23 31.46 -6.93
CA ALA A 88 -3.57 30.79 -5.83
C ALA A 88 -2.08 31.15 -5.93
N GLU A 89 -1.57 31.85 -4.92
CA GLU A 89 -0.14 32.04 -4.82
C GLU A 89 0.50 30.65 -4.77
N PRO A 90 1.61 30.41 -5.48
CA PRO A 90 2.31 29.13 -5.36
C PRO A 90 2.70 28.97 -3.88
N HIS A 91 2.05 28.04 -3.19
CA HIS A 91 2.41 27.67 -1.83
C HIS A 91 3.81 27.07 -1.90
N THR A 92 4.83 27.89 -1.63
CA THR A 92 6.21 27.41 -1.50
C THR A 92 6.28 26.58 -0.23
N ILE A 93 6.20 25.25 -0.39
CA ILE A 93 6.32 24.31 0.70
C ILE A 93 7.76 24.41 1.24
N VAL A 94 7.91 24.99 2.43
CA VAL A 94 9.21 25.06 3.12
C VAL A 94 9.62 23.66 3.57
N PRO A 95 10.85 23.20 3.32
CA PRO A 95 11.34 21.91 3.82
C PRO A 95 11.23 21.81 5.35
N LEU A 96 10.93 20.61 5.86
CA LEU A 96 10.93 20.36 7.31
C LEU A 96 12.35 20.23 7.85
N GLY A 97 13.24 19.67 7.03
CA GLY A 97 14.66 19.49 7.31
C GLY A 97 15.44 20.79 7.26
N PHE A 98 16.53 20.82 8.01
CA PHE A 98 17.52 21.88 7.95
C PHE A 98 18.64 21.46 7.01
N TYR A 99 18.81 22.21 5.91
CA TYR A 99 19.80 21.96 4.87
C TYR A 99 20.89 23.04 4.92
N PRO A 100 22.01 22.79 5.62
CA PRO A 100 23.12 23.74 5.64
C PRO A 100 23.86 23.78 4.30
N ASP A 101 24.42 24.95 3.96
CA ASP A 101 25.14 25.18 2.70
C ASP A 101 26.47 24.40 2.58
N SER A 102 26.96 23.81 3.67
CA SER A 102 28.22 23.05 3.71
C SER A 102 27.99 21.55 3.87
N PRO A 103 28.86 20.71 3.26
CA PRO A 103 28.72 19.26 3.32
C PRO A 103 28.86 18.79 4.77
N THR A 104 27.73 18.43 5.36
CA THR A 104 27.68 17.85 6.70
C THR A 104 27.97 16.37 6.57
N THR A 105 28.75 15.82 7.51
CA THR A 105 28.86 14.36 7.72
C THR A 105 27.47 13.74 7.73
N ALA A 106 27.24 12.63 7.04
CA ALA A 106 25.89 12.07 6.94
C ALA A 106 25.27 11.76 8.31
N TYR A 107 24.02 12.18 8.50
CA TYR A 107 23.26 12.03 9.75
C TYR A 107 21.75 11.98 9.48
N THR A 108 20.97 11.65 10.50
CA THR A 108 19.51 11.74 10.46
C THR A 108 19.03 12.86 11.37
N GLN A 109 18.32 13.83 10.81
CA GLN A 109 17.60 14.81 11.61
C GLN A 109 16.32 14.17 12.15
N ILE A 110 16.09 14.34 13.46
CA ILE A 110 14.91 13.82 14.15
C ILE A 110 14.05 14.99 14.59
N ILE A 111 12.77 14.97 14.22
CA ILE A 111 11.78 15.96 14.61
C ILE A 111 10.61 15.22 15.24
N ASP A 112 10.29 15.56 16.48
CA ASP A 112 9.08 15.09 17.16
C ASP A 112 7.99 16.16 17.02
N THR A 113 6.79 15.76 16.61
CA THR A 113 5.65 16.65 16.42
C THR A 113 4.34 15.92 16.75
N THR A 114 3.22 16.63 16.72
CA THR A 114 1.88 16.08 16.88
C THR A 114 0.96 16.65 15.82
N ILE A 115 0.25 15.78 15.10
CA ILE A 115 -0.76 16.14 14.10
C ILE A 115 -2.05 15.40 14.48
N ASN A 116 -3.16 16.13 14.66
CA ASN A 116 -4.45 15.56 15.09
C ASN A 116 -4.35 14.63 16.32
N ASP A 117 -3.64 15.09 17.37
CA ASP A 117 -3.37 14.33 18.59
C ASP A 117 -2.55 13.03 18.39
N ILE A 118 -2.02 12.79 17.18
CA ILE A 118 -1.14 11.66 16.88
C ILE A 118 0.30 12.13 17.05
N PRO A 119 1.04 11.63 18.06
CA PRO A 119 2.46 11.93 18.20
C PRO A 119 3.25 11.23 17.09
N LEU A 120 4.02 12.01 16.34
CA LEU A 120 4.84 11.56 15.22
C LEU A 120 6.31 11.83 15.50
N ARG A 121 7.16 10.93 15.00
CA ARG A 121 8.60 11.15 14.88
C ARG A 121 9.02 11.06 13.42
N ILE A 122 9.66 12.11 12.95
CA ILE A 122 10.12 12.29 11.57
C ILE A 122 11.63 12.11 11.55
N HIS A 123 12.11 11.24 10.65
CA HIS A 123 13.52 10.94 10.43
C HIS A 123 13.91 11.38 9.01
N ILE A 124 14.72 12.44 8.90
CA ILE A 124 15.16 13.01 7.62
C ILE A 124 16.65 12.70 7.43
N PRO A 125 17.04 11.81 6.50
CA PRO A 125 18.43 11.50 6.23
C PRO A 125 19.10 12.62 5.42
N HIS A 126 20.27 13.05 5.87
CA HIS A 126 21.09 14.08 5.23
C HIS A 126 22.43 13.51 4.78
N GLY A 127 22.86 13.86 3.57
CA GLY A 127 24.18 13.50 3.03
C GLY A 127 24.44 11.99 2.91
N ALA A 128 23.40 11.18 2.73
CA ALA A 128 23.48 9.72 2.72
C ALA A 128 22.83 9.10 1.49
N ILE A 129 23.33 7.92 1.10
CA ILE A 129 22.90 7.18 -0.07
C ILE A 129 21.83 6.13 0.32
N PRO A 130 20.62 6.19 -0.25
CA PRO A 130 19.59 5.17 -0.02
C PRO A 130 19.92 3.86 -0.72
N SER A 131 19.59 2.72 -0.10
CA SER A 131 19.67 1.40 -0.74
C SER A 131 18.71 0.41 -0.07
N LEU A 132 18.57 -0.78 -0.67
CA LEU A 132 17.89 -1.91 -0.02
C LEU A 132 18.87 -3.00 0.40
N GLN A 133 18.50 -3.70 1.47
CA GLN A 133 19.18 -4.92 1.92
C GLN A 133 18.16 -6.00 2.24
N VAL A 134 18.50 -7.25 1.96
CA VAL A 134 17.72 -8.44 2.37
C VAL A 134 18.56 -9.27 3.32
N GLY A 135 17.91 -9.81 4.35
CA GLY A 135 18.52 -10.64 5.37
C GLY A 135 18.97 -9.84 6.60
N ARG A 136 19.78 -10.48 7.44
CA ARG A 136 20.16 -9.93 8.74
C ARG A 136 21.01 -8.67 8.58
N LEU A 137 20.66 -7.61 9.33
CA LEU A 137 21.48 -6.41 9.45
C LEU A 137 22.68 -6.63 10.38
N ASN A 138 23.82 -6.03 10.06
CA ASN A 138 24.91 -5.86 11.00
C ASN A 138 24.66 -4.60 11.84
N GLU A 139 24.22 -4.75 13.09
CA GLU A 139 23.91 -3.62 13.96
C GLU A 139 25.14 -2.76 14.31
N ASN A 140 26.35 -3.33 14.18
CA ASN A 140 27.60 -2.61 14.42
C ASN A 140 28.08 -1.83 13.18
N ASP A 141 27.36 -1.91 12.06
CA ASP A 141 27.66 -1.14 10.87
C ASP A 141 27.36 0.35 11.13
N SER A 142 28.42 1.13 11.33
CA SER A 142 28.37 2.57 11.59
C SER A 142 28.23 3.42 10.32
N SER A 143 28.23 2.78 9.13
CA SER A 143 27.89 3.44 7.87
C SER A 143 26.39 3.71 7.77
N ILE A 144 25.55 2.87 8.40
CA ILE A 144 24.09 2.97 8.35
C ILE A 144 23.61 4.03 9.33
N ILE A 145 23.11 5.14 8.80
CA ILE A 145 22.59 6.25 9.60
C ILE A 145 21.08 6.18 9.82
N LEU A 146 20.33 5.49 8.95
CA LEU A 146 18.88 5.29 9.08
C LEU A 146 18.53 3.94 8.46
N VAL A 147 17.67 3.17 9.13
CA VAL A 147 17.16 1.90 8.59
C VAL A 147 15.78 1.56 9.13
N ALA A 148 14.90 1.12 8.23
CA ALA A 148 13.58 0.60 8.55
C ALA A 148 13.27 -0.63 7.69
N GLN A 149 12.47 -1.55 8.21
CA GLN A 149 12.04 -2.71 7.41
C GLN A 149 11.13 -2.25 6.27
N ALA A 150 11.45 -2.70 5.05
CA ALA A 150 10.83 -2.23 3.81
C ALA A 150 9.55 -2.98 3.49
N ALA A 151 9.66 -4.25 3.09
CA ALA A 151 8.53 -5.02 2.59
C ALA A 151 8.00 -6.04 3.59
N ASP A 152 6.67 -6.21 3.56
CA ASP A 152 5.97 -7.29 4.26
C ASP A 152 6.45 -8.67 3.81
N ILE A 153 6.40 -9.62 4.74
CA ILE A 153 6.74 -11.02 4.50
C ILE A 153 5.47 -11.87 4.66
N ARG A 154 5.19 -12.72 3.67
CA ARG A 154 4.05 -13.63 3.71
C ARG A 154 4.17 -14.62 4.86
N ARG A 155 3.09 -14.83 5.59
CA ARG A 155 3.04 -15.75 6.74
C ARG A 155 3.21 -17.22 6.34
N ASP A 156 2.64 -17.61 5.20
CA ASP A 156 2.55 -19.00 4.75
C ASP A 156 3.88 -19.55 4.23
N ASN A 157 4.59 -18.77 3.39
CA ASN A 157 5.80 -19.24 2.71
C ASN A 157 7.04 -18.39 2.97
N ARG A 158 6.92 -17.34 3.79
CA ARG A 158 8.03 -16.46 4.19
C ARG A 158 8.70 -15.71 3.02
N LYS A 159 8.01 -15.57 1.88
CA LYS A 159 8.47 -14.76 0.73
C LYS A 159 8.08 -13.29 0.89
N ILE A 160 8.76 -12.41 0.17
CA ILE A 160 8.44 -10.99 0.11
C ILE A 160 7.06 -10.79 -0.53
N VAL A 161 6.26 -9.89 0.05
CA VAL A 161 4.98 -9.46 -0.51
C VAL A 161 5.22 -8.32 -1.49
N GLY A 162 4.58 -8.40 -2.66
CA GLY A 162 4.73 -7.40 -3.71
C GLY A 162 6.01 -7.61 -4.54
N ALA A 163 6.16 -6.80 -5.59
CA ALA A 163 7.31 -6.85 -6.47
C ALA A 163 8.52 -6.25 -5.75
N PHE A 164 9.69 -6.83 -5.96
CA PHE A 164 10.91 -6.47 -5.27
C PHE A 164 12.13 -6.68 -6.17
N VAL A 165 12.99 -5.67 -6.29
CA VAL A 165 14.28 -5.70 -7.00
C VAL A 165 15.38 -5.29 -6.02
N LEU A 166 16.42 -6.11 -5.94
CA LEU A 166 17.61 -5.87 -5.14
C LEU A 166 18.81 -5.74 -6.07
N GLN A 167 19.30 -4.51 -6.27
CA GLN A 167 20.49 -4.22 -7.08
C GLN A 167 20.40 -4.90 -8.45
N GLY A 168 19.39 -4.55 -9.24
CA GLY A 168 19.15 -5.14 -10.57
C GLY A 168 18.50 -6.53 -10.55
N LYS A 169 18.52 -7.24 -9.42
CA LYS A 169 17.99 -8.60 -9.34
C LYS A 169 16.54 -8.63 -8.85
N PRO A 170 15.57 -9.05 -9.68
CA PRO A 170 14.19 -9.25 -9.22
C PRO A 170 14.12 -10.47 -8.27
N LEU A 171 13.57 -10.25 -7.08
CA LEU A 171 13.36 -11.27 -6.04
C LEU A 171 11.88 -11.65 -5.89
N ALA A 172 10.97 -10.78 -6.32
CA ALA A 172 9.53 -11.01 -6.31
C ALA A 172 8.82 -10.15 -7.38
N TRP A 173 7.65 -10.60 -7.85
CA TRP A 173 6.88 -9.98 -8.96
C TRP A 173 5.43 -9.60 -8.59
N GLY A 174 5.04 -9.66 -7.31
CA GLY A 174 3.66 -9.46 -6.90
C GLY A 174 3.14 -8.03 -7.17
N LYS A 175 1.95 -7.90 -7.75
CA LYS A 175 1.32 -6.58 -7.99
C LYS A 175 0.24 -6.20 -6.97
N ALA A 176 0.09 -6.99 -5.90
CA ALA A 176 -0.97 -6.84 -4.91
C ALA A 176 -0.97 -5.49 -4.17
N LYS A 177 0.11 -4.70 -4.25
CA LYS A 177 0.20 -3.39 -3.61
C LYS A 177 0.65 -2.34 -4.64
N THR A 178 -0.10 -1.26 -4.77
CA THR A 178 0.10 -0.25 -5.82
C THR A 178 1.13 0.81 -5.45
N GLY A 179 1.35 1.08 -4.15
CA GLY A 179 2.44 1.92 -3.68
C GLY A 179 3.80 1.29 -3.97
N PHE A 180 4.76 2.10 -4.38
CA PHE A 180 6.13 1.66 -4.66
C PHE A 180 7.18 2.67 -4.19
N CYS A 181 8.38 2.16 -3.97
CA CYS A 181 9.60 2.93 -3.88
C CYS A 181 10.60 2.37 -4.88
N ALA A 182 11.24 3.24 -5.64
CA ALA A 182 12.35 2.92 -6.54
C ALA A 182 13.58 3.73 -6.12
N ILE A 183 14.77 3.14 -6.21
CA ILE A 183 16.04 3.84 -6.02
C ILE A 183 16.91 3.56 -7.23
N ILE A 184 17.18 4.58 -8.04
CA ILE A 184 17.88 4.48 -9.31
C ILE A 184 18.88 5.63 -9.38
N HIS A 185 20.18 5.32 -9.52
CA HIS A 185 21.28 6.30 -9.47
C HIS A 185 21.16 7.23 -8.25
N ASP A 186 21.04 6.63 -7.06
CA ASP A 186 20.89 7.29 -5.75
C ASP A 186 19.64 8.17 -5.58
N THR A 187 18.82 8.30 -6.63
CA THR A 187 17.56 9.03 -6.60
C THR A 187 16.45 8.10 -6.15
N ILE A 188 15.81 8.45 -5.05
CA ILE A 188 14.64 7.76 -4.55
C ILE A 188 13.36 8.36 -5.13
N THR A 189 12.42 7.52 -5.50
CA THR A 189 11.10 7.92 -6.01
C THR A 189 10.05 7.11 -5.28
N VAL A 190 9.13 7.81 -4.61
CA VAL A 190 7.97 7.22 -3.93
C VAL A 190 6.73 7.56 -4.74
N GLY A 191 5.89 6.57 -5.03
CA GLY A 191 4.70 6.81 -5.84
C GLY A 191 3.69 5.68 -5.79
N ILE A 192 2.58 5.87 -6.48
CA ILE A 192 1.48 4.91 -6.57
C ILE A 192 1.24 4.60 -8.04
N ALA A 193 1.31 3.32 -8.39
CA ALA A 193 1.01 2.84 -9.74
C ALA A 193 0.76 1.33 -9.75
N GLU A 194 -0.26 0.89 -10.49
CA GLU A 194 -0.49 -0.55 -10.72
C GLU A 194 0.69 -1.21 -11.43
N ASN A 195 1.21 -0.53 -12.46
CA ASN A 195 2.41 -0.90 -13.20
C ASN A 195 3.32 0.32 -13.25
N SER A 196 4.59 0.16 -12.88
CA SER A 196 5.57 1.24 -12.89
C SER A 196 6.76 0.81 -13.74
N PRO A 197 7.15 1.60 -14.77
CA PRO A 197 8.34 1.30 -15.57
C PRO A 197 9.64 1.33 -14.75
N LEU A 198 9.58 1.85 -13.51
CA LEU A 198 10.70 1.88 -12.59
C LEU A 198 11.07 0.49 -12.07
N PHE A 199 10.18 -0.50 -12.15
CA PHE A 199 10.53 -1.89 -11.84
C PHE A 199 11.52 -2.45 -12.86
N GLU A 200 11.20 -2.33 -14.15
CA GLU A 200 12.07 -2.73 -15.25
C GLU A 200 13.36 -1.90 -15.23
N LYS A 201 13.24 -0.58 -15.04
CA LYS A 201 14.40 0.29 -14.98
C LYS A 201 15.35 -0.10 -13.85
N ALA A 202 14.84 -0.38 -12.64
CA ALA A 202 15.66 -0.85 -11.53
C ALA A 202 16.36 -2.18 -11.85
N THR A 203 15.73 -3.05 -12.63
CA THR A 203 16.32 -4.32 -13.09
C THR A 203 17.46 -4.09 -14.08
N GLU A 204 17.34 -3.09 -14.96
CA GLU A 204 18.31 -2.78 -16.01
C GLU A 204 19.52 -1.95 -15.53
N THR A 205 19.37 -1.20 -14.43
CA THR A 205 20.38 -0.24 -13.97
C THR A 205 20.96 -0.56 -12.60
N ASP A 206 20.94 -1.84 -12.20
CA ASP A 206 21.39 -2.27 -10.86
C ASP A 206 20.73 -1.50 -9.71
N GLY A 207 19.49 -1.04 -9.92
CA GLY A 207 18.72 -0.26 -8.97
C GLY A 207 17.94 -1.10 -7.97
N TYR A 208 17.10 -0.43 -7.19
CA TYR A 208 16.23 -1.06 -6.19
C TYR A 208 14.77 -0.71 -6.44
N PHE A 209 13.88 -1.63 -6.07
CA PHE A 209 12.43 -1.40 -6.15
C PHE A 209 11.71 -2.26 -5.11
N PHE A 210 10.68 -1.73 -4.46
CA PHE A 210 9.75 -2.56 -3.69
C PHE A 210 8.35 -1.97 -3.65
N ARG A 211 7.34 -2.83 -3.46
CA ARG A 211 5.93 -2.44 -3.32
C ARG A 211 5.44 -2.48 -1.88
N GLN A 212 4.56 -1.55 -1.54
CA GLN A 212 3.92 -1.48 -0.23
C GLN A 212 2.55 -0.78 -0.31
N TYR A 213 1.78 -0.81 0.79
CA TYR A 213 0.48 -0.14 0.80
C TYR A 213 0.68 1.36 0.56
N PRO A 214 -0.02 1.98 -0.41
CA PRO A 214 -0.02 3.43 -0.55
C PRO A 214 -0.69 4.05 0.68
N LEU A 215 -0.22 5.20 1.14
CA LEU A 215 -0.86 5.93 2.25
C LEU A 215 -1.34 7.31 1.82
N VAL A 216 -0.55 8.01 1.01
CA VAL A 216 -0.87 9.33 0.45
C VAL A 216 -0.42 9.36 -1.00
N ASP A 217 -1.27 9.83 -1.90
CA ASP A 217 -1.03 9.98 -3.33
C ASP A 217 -1.35 11.41 -3.76
N ASN A 218 -0.37 12.12 -4.30
CA ASN A 218 -0.49 13.52 -4.72
C ASN A 218 -1.14 14.44 -3.66
N GLY A 219 -0.71 14.29 -2.40
CA GLY A 219 -1.22 15.08 -1.28
C GLY A 219 -2.61 14.68 -0.82
N ARG A 220 -3.10 13.49 -1.18
CA ARG A 220 -4.40 12.96 -0.75
C ARG A 220 -4.26 11.61 -0.08
N LEU A 221 -4.94 11.43 1.05
CA LEU A 221 -4.95 10.13 1.73
C LEU A 221 -5.49 9.03 0.80
N VAL A 222 -4.93 7.83 0.94
CA VAL A 222 -5.38 6.63 0.24
C VAL A 222 -6.01 5.67 1.24
N GLU A 223 -7.27 5.31 1.00
CA GLU A 223 -7.99 4.35 1.84
C GLU A 223 -7.41 2.95 1.71
N ASN A 224 -7.25 2.27 2.85
CA ASN A 224 -6.69 0.92 2.91
C ASN A 224 -7.49 0.02 3.85
N GLU A 225 -7.46 -1.28 3.56
CA GLU A 225 -8.24 -2.28 4.28
C GLU A 225 -7.77 -2.63 5.72
N PRO A 226 -6.49 -2.54 6.13
CA PRO A 226 -6.06 -3.02 7.45
C PRO A 226 -6.68 -2.25 8.63
N LYS A 227 -7.51 -2.93 9.42
CA LYS A 227 -8.36 -2.30 10.47
C LYS A 227 -7.75 -2.19 11.87
N ASN A 228 -6.68 -2.92 12.16
CA ASN A 228 -6.10 -2.93 13.51
C ASN A 228 -5.42 -1.59 13.83
N LYS A 229 -5.17 -1.30 15.11
CA LYS A 229 -4.27 -0.20 15.51
C LYS A 229 -2.88 -0.74 15.79
N SER A 230 -1.83 -0.02 15.41
CA SER A 230 -0.44 -0.36 15.72
C SER A 230 0.45 0.86 15.61
N ILE A 231 1.69 0.77 16.11
CA ILE A 231 2.75 1.70 15.67
C ILE A 231 2.84 1.64 14.14
N ARG A 232 2.73 2.77 13.48
CA ARG A 232 2.79 2.88 12.01
C ARG A 232 4.11 3.49 11.60
N ARG A 233 4.55 3.15 10.40
CA ARG A 233 5.74 3.72 9.78
C ARG A 233 5.48 3.92 8.30
N SER A 234 6.03 4.99 7.74
CA SER A 234 5.89 5.35 6.35
C SER A 234 7.22 5.82 5.79
N LEU A 235 7.43 5.55 4.51
CA LEU A 235 8.40 6.25 3.68
C LEU A 235 7.64 7.34 2.92
N CYS A 236 8.04 8.58 3.14
CA CYS A 236 7.35 9.75 2.62
C CYS A 236 8.25 10.55 1.69
N ASP A 237 7.63 11.12 0.67
CA ASP A 237 8.14 12.18 -0.18
C ASP A 237 7.27 13.42 0.02
N ARG A 238 7.88 14.49 0.52
CA ARG A 238 7.27 15.80 0.71
C ARG A 238 7.92 16.78 -0.26
N ASN A 239 7.39 16.85 -1.47
CA ASN A 239 7.91 17.72 -2.54
C ASN A 239 9.43 17.58 -2.79
N GLY A 240 9.92 16.34 -2.85
CA GLY A 240 11.33 15.98 -3.02
C GLY A 240 12.10 15.78 -1.72
N GLU A 241 11.54 16.18 -0.57
CA GLU A 241 12.13 15.91 0.74
C GLU A 241 11.73 14.51 1.22
N ILE A 242 12.72 13.64 1.36
CA ILE A 242 12.50 12.23 1.70
C ILE A 242 12.66 12.02 3.19
N MET A 243 11.72 11.31 3.80
CA MET A 243 11.71 11.06 5.23
C MET A 243 11.05 9.74 5.60
N VAL A 244 11.43 9.20 6.76
CA VAL A 244 10.72 8.10 7.40
C VAL A 244 9.94 8.67 8.57
N ILE A 245 8.63 8.44 8.61
CA ILE A 245 7.76 8.91 9.69
C ILE A 245 7.21 7.72 10.44
N GLU A 246 7.24 7.75 11.77
CA GLU A 246 6.57 6.77 12.63
C GLU A 246 5.62 7.42 13.64
N THR A 247 4.55 6.70 13.99
CA THR A 247 3.71 7.09 15.13
C THR A 247 4.37 6.65 16.43
N LEU A 248 4.19 7.43 17.50
CA LEU A 248 4.65 7.07 18.85
C LEU A 248 3.54 6.39 19.66
N SER A 249 2.31 6.38 19.15
CA SER A 249 1.13 5.69 19.67
C SER A 249 0.57 4.69 18.64
N ALA A 250 -0.30 3.80 19.10
CA ALA A 250 -0.92 2.81 18.22
C ALA A 250 -2.10 3.41 17.46
N GLU A 251 -1.95 3.54 16.14
CA GLU A 251 -2.95 4.19 15.28
C GLU A 251 -3.49 3.30 14.17
N SER A 252 -4.68 3.65 13.69
CA SER A 252 -5.27 3.02 12.50
C SER A 252 -4.50 3.43 11.24
N PHE A 253 -4.71 2.72 10.13
CA PHE A 253 -4.13 3.14 8.84
C PHE A 253 -4.68 4.49 8.40
N HIS A 254 -5.99 4.70 8.56
CA HIS A 254 -6.68 5.92 8.17
C HIS A 254 -6.18 7.12 8.97
N ASP A 255 -6.16 7.04 10.31
CA ASP A 255 -5.72 8.14 11.17
C ASP A 255 -4.27 8.54 10.85
N PHE A 256 -3.40 7.55 10.62
CA PHE A 256 -2.02 7.82 10.23
C PHE A 256 -1.91 8.44 8.83
N ALA A 257 -2.64 7.95 7.83
CA ALA A 257 -2.65 8.52 6.49
C ALA A 257 -3.18 9.97 6.49
N GLN A 258 -4.22 10.27 7.27
CA GLN A 258 -4.73 11.63 7.47
C GLN A 258 -3.65 12.54 8.08
N ALA A 259 -2.93 12.06 9.11
CA ALA A 259 -1.84 12.82 9.71
C ALA A 259 -0.70 13.13 8.72
N LEU A 260 -0.45 12.24 7.75
CA LEU A 260 0.52 12.47 6.69
C LEU A 260 0.00 13.47 5.65
N GLU A 261 -1.28 13.39 5.26
CA GLU A 261 -1.91 14.41 4.39
C GLU A 261 -1.81 15.79 5.02
N ASP A 262 -2.14 15.91 6.31
CA ASP A 262 -2.13 17.18 7.05
C ASP A 262 -0.70 17.72 7.34
N LEU A 263 0.33 16.90 7.09
CA LEU A 263 1.74 17.29 7.10
C LEU A 263 2.25 17.71 5.70
N ASP A 264 1.35 17.86 4.73
CA ASP A 264 1.63 18.16 3.32
C ASP A 264 2.48 17.09 2.61
N ILE A 265 2.45 15.83 3.07
CA ILE A 265 3.16 14.75 2.37
C ILE A 265 2.59 14.60 0.96
N THR A 266 3.46 14.61 -0.06
CA THR A 266 3.03 14.50 -1.45
C THR A 266 2.74 13.06 -1.82
N ASN A 267 3.68 12.15 -1.57
CA ASN A 267 3.49 10.72 -1.80
C ASN A 267 4.02 9.93 -0.61
N SER A 268 3.35 8.85 -0.25
CA SER A 268 3.86 7.97 0.78
C SER A 268 3.40 6.53 0.66
N ILE A 269 4.26 5.63 1.12
CA ILE A 269 3.99 4.21 1.21
C ILE A 269 4.26 3.74 2.63
N TYR A 270 3.48 2.79 3.09
CA TYR A 270 3.69 2.14 4.37
C TYR A 270 5.09 1.50 4.42
N LEU A 271 5.65 1.40 5.62
CA LEU A 271 6.80 0.54 5.95
C LEU A 271 6.35 -0.40 7.06
N VAL A 272 7.00 -1.55 7.18
CA VAL A 272 6.60 -2.53 8.20
C VAL A 272 6.71 -1.90 9.59
N GLY A 273 5.56 -1.74 10.25
CA GLY A 273 5.45 -1.06 11.54
C GLY A 273 5.44 -2.00 12.74
N SER A 274 4.61 -1.69 13.73
CA SER A 274 4.49 -2.43 14.99
C SER A 274 5.85 -2.57 15.68
N HIS A 275 6.28 -3.80 15.94
CA HIS A 275 7.54 -4.11 16.61
C HIS A 275 8.73 -4.25 15.65
N SER A 276 8.57 -3.92 14.36
CA SER A 276 9.69 -4.01 13.42
C SER A 276 10.83 -3.08 13.85
N TYR A 277 12.00 -3.69 14.03
CA TYR A 277 13.20 -3.03 14.54
C TYR A 277 13.91 -2.20 13.47
N GLY A 278 14.36 -1.02 13.87
CA GLY A 278 15.25 -0.18 13.09
C GLY A 278 15.88 0.91 13.96
N TRP A 279 16.66 1.78 13.34
CA TRP A 279 17.33 2.87 14.04
C TRP A 279 17.63 4.04 13.13
N SER A 280 17.89 5.19 13.75
CA SER A 280 18.50 6.36 13.16
C SER A 280 19.69 6.82 14.00
N THR A 281 20.63 7.55 13.40
CA THR A 281 21.81 8.13 14.05
C THR A 281 21.81 9.63 13.81
N ASP A 282 21.79 10.42 14.88
CA ASP A 282 21.74 11.88 14.81
C ASP A 282 23.10 12.51 14.48
N ALA A 283 23.11 13.84 14.34
CA ALA A 283 24.32 14.62 14.02
C ALA A 283 25.42 14.51 15.10
N GLN A 284 25.04 14.19 16.35
CA GLN A 284 25.97 13.98 17.45
C GLN A 284 26.48 12.52 17.52
N GLY A 285 25.99 11.65 16.63
CA GLY A 285 26.34 10.23 16.59
C GLY A 285 25.54 9.37 17.58
N HIS A 286 24.51 9.90 18.24
CA HIS A 286 23.66 9.10 19.10
C HIS A 286 22.68 8.28 18.26
N ARG A 287 22.55 7.00 18.63
CA ARG A 287 21.61 6.09 17.98
C ARG A 287 20.26 6.11 18.69
N HIS A 288 19.21 6.37 17.92
CA HIS A 288 17.82 6.30 18.32
C HIS A 288 17.20 5.04 17.72
N THR A 289 16.70 4.12 18.55
CA THR A 289 16.16 2.84 18.07
C THR A 289 14.64 2.80 18.22
N PHE A 290 13.97 2.12 17.30
CA PHE A 290 12.54 1.87 17.35
C PHE A 290 12.21 0.39 17.12
N GLY A 291 11.00 -0.01 17.50
CA GLY A 291 10.57 -1.42 17.46
C GLY A 291 11.26 -2.29 18.50
N ARG A 292 11.22 -3.61 18.30
CA ARG A 292 11.80 -4.60 19.22
C ARG A 292 12.77 -5.51 18.48
N LYS A 293 13.99 -5.62 19.03
CA LYS A 293 14.98 -6.57 18.52
C LYS A 293 14.44 -8.00 18.58
N THR A 294 14.47 -8.67 17.44
CA THR A 294 14.04 -10.06 17.32
C THR A 294 15.17 -10.88 16.72
N TYR A 295 15.64 -11.89 17.45
CA TYR A 295 16.75 -12.74 17.02
C TYR A 295 16.37 -13.75 15.94
N ARG A 296 15.07 -13.97 15.72
CA ARG A 296 14.52 -14.90 14.71
C ARG A 296 13.71 -14.11 13.67
N MET A 297 14.41 -13.62 12.65
CA MET A 297 13.78 -12.95 11.51
C MET A 297 13.74 -13.89 10.30
N PRO A 298 12.68 -13.85 9.46
CA PRO A 298 12.68 -14.51 8.17
C PRO A 298 13.89 -14.09 7.32
N VAL A 299 14.46 -15.03 6.56
CA VAL A 299 15.63 -14.76 5.69
C VAL A 299 15.35 -13.65 4.67
N ASN A 300 14.10 -13.56 4.21
CA ASN A 300 13.67 -12.57 3.23
C ASN A 300 13.29 -11.21 3.82
N THR A 301 13.48 -11.01 5.13
CA THR A 301 13.27 -9.68 5.75
C THR A 301 14.10 -8.65 5.00
N SER A 302 13.45 -7.60 4.52
CA SER A 302 14.08 -6.56 3.72
C SER A 302 14.06 -5.23 4.45
N TYR A 303 15.05 -4.40 4.16
CA TYR A 303 15.26 -3.11 4.79
C TYR A 303 15.53 -2.05 3.74
N ILE A 304 14.95 -0.87 3.93
CA ILE A 304 15.41 0.37 3.30
C ILE A 304 16.33 1.07 4.30
N LEU A 305 17.46 1.55 3.81
CA LEU A 305 18.48 2.14 4.66
C LEU A 305 19.26 3.23 3.93
N TRP A 306 19.85 4.14 4.70
CA TRP A 306 20.73 5.20 4.23
C TRP A 306 22.13 5.01 4.80
N ARG A 307 23.12 5.05 3.91
CA ARG A 307 24.54 4.91 4.26
C ARG A 307 25.32 6.19 4.02
N LYS A 308 26.34 6.40 4.84
CA LYS A 308 27.41 7.36 4.53
C LYS A 308 28.04 6.99 3.17
N PRO A 309 28.28 7.96 2.28
CA PRO A 309 28.97 7.74 1.01
C PRO A 309 30.40 7.23 1.20
#